data_AF-A0A957DS51-F1
#
_entry.id   AF-A0A957DS51-F1
#
_cell.length_a   1.000
_cell.length_b   1.000
_cell.length_c   1.000
_cell.angle_alpha   90.00
_cell.angle_beta   90.00
_cell.angle_gamma   90.00
#
_symmetry.space_group_name_H-M   'P 1'
#
loop_
_entity.id
_entity.type
_entity.pdbx_description
1 polymer ?
#
loop_
_entity_poly.entity_id
_entity_poly.type
_entity_poly.pdbx_seq_one_letter_code
_entity_poly.pdbx_strand_id
1 'polypeptide(L)'
;APDPEILLLDEPTAGMASEQVPELMALIQKIQEAGHKTVMLVEHNMNVVMSVSDKITVMHHGSILAEGTPAEISANETVQTAYLGHLYEKSA
;
A
#
# COMPACT_ATOMS: atom_id res chain seq x y z
N ALA A 1 28.03 -0.06 4.93
CA ALA A 1 26.77 -0.83 4.99
C ALA A 1 26.28 -1.02 3.55
N PRO A 2 25.49 -2.07 3.23
CA PRO A 2 24.88 -2.19 1.91
C PRO A 2 23.90 -1.02 1.68
N ASP A 3 23.97 -0.41 0.50
CA ASP A 3 23.15 0.75 0.10
C ASP A 3 22.27 0.34 -1.11
N PRO A 4 21.17 -0.40 -0.89
CA PRO A 4 20.39 -0.95 -1.99
C PRO A 4 19.56 0.12 -2.70
N GLU A 5 19.36 -0.03 -4.01
CA GLU A 5 18.49 0.84 -4.81
C GLU A 5 16.99 0.53 -4.60
N ILE A 6 16.68 -0.70 -4.17
CA ILE A 6 15.30 -1.18 -3.97
C ILE A 6 15.17 -1.76 -2.56
N LEU A 7 14.12 -1.34 -1.84
CA LEU A 7 13.70 -1.88 -0.56
C LEU A 7 12.40 -2.67 -0.74
N LEU A 8 12.41 -3.94 -0.32
CA LEU A 8 11.24 -4.81 -0.33
C LEU A 8 10.77 -5.02 1.11
N LEU A 9 9.52 -4.69 1.41
CA LEU A 9 8.94 -4.79 2.74
C LEU A 9 7.73 -5.74 2.72
N ASP A 10 7.81 -6.79 3.52
CA ASP A 10 6.72 -7.76 3.66
C ASP A 10 5.96 -7.49 4.96
N GLU A 11 4.73 -6.99 4.84
CA GLU A 11 3.84 -6.59 5.93
C GLU A 11 4.52 -5.79 7.07
N PRO A 12 5.17 -4.65 6.77
CA PRO A 12 5.93 -3.88 7.74
C PRO A 12 5.10 -3.38 8.94
N THR A 13 3.78 -3.31 8.82
CA THR A 13 2.86 -2.86 9.88
C THR A 13 2.22 -3.99 10.68
N ALA A 14 2.50 -5.26 10.34
CA ALA A 14 1.89 -6.40 11.02
C ALA A 14 2.20 -6.40 12.52
N GLY A 15 1.13 -6.49 13.34
CA GLY A 15 1.23 -6.53 14.80
C GLY A 15 1.53 -5.18 15.47
N MET A 16 1.59 -4.08 14.72
CA MET A 16 1.73 -2.74 15.28
C MET A 16 0.39 -2.17 15.76
N ALA A 17 0.43 -1.30 16.77
CA ALA A 17 -0.75 -0.50 17.12
C ALA A 17 -1.02 0.54 16.02
N SER A 18 -2.30 0.79 15.72
CA SER A 18 -2.71 1.72 14.66
C SER A 18 -2.11 3.13 14.81
N GLU A 19 -1.83 3.59 16.04
CA GLU A 19 -1.20 4.89 16.27
C GLU A 19 0.28 4.95 15.87
N GLN A 20 0.96 3.80 15.77
CA GLN A 20 2.40 3.72 15.44
C GLN A 20 2.67 3.61 13.94
N VAL A 21 1.65 3.19 13.18
CA VAL A 21 1.75 2.99 11.72
C VAL A 21 2.18 4.26 10.98
N PRO A 22 1.63 5.47 11.26
CA PRO A 22 2.05 6.70 10.58
C PRO A 22 3.53 7.03 10.80
N GLU A 23 4.07 6.76 11.99
CA GLU A 23 5.47 7.01 12.31
C GLU A 23 6.41 6.12 11.48
N LEU A 24 6.08 4.83 11.36
CA LEU A 24 6.83 3.90 10.53
C LEU A 24 6.78 4.31 9.05
N MET A 25 5.60 4.67 8.54
CA MET A 25 5.45 5.12 7.15
C MET A 25 6.26 6.37 6.86
N ALA A 26 6.27 7.34 7.78
CA ALA A 26 7.10 8.54 7.65
C ALA A 26 8.60 8.20 7.63
N LEU A 27 9.04 7.18 8.36
CA LEU A 27 10.42 6.71 8.33
C LEU A 27 10.77 6.06 6.97
N ILE A 28 9.89 5.21 6.44
CA ILE A 28 10.08 4.58 5.13
C ILE A 28 10.19 5.64 4.03
N GLN A 29 9.32 6.65 4.07
CA GLN A 29 9.33 7.75 3.12
C GLN A 29 10.62 8.57 3.19
N LYS A 30 11.12 8.87 4.40
CA LYS A 30 12.43 9.53 4.57
C LYS A 30 13.59 8.72 3.97
N ILE A 31 13.55 7.38 4.08
CA ILE A 31 14.57 6.50 3.50
C ILE A 31 14.49 6.51 1.97
N GLN A 32 13.28 6.49 1.42
CA GLN A 32 13.03 6.61 -0.01
C GLN A 32 13.61 7.92 -0.57
N GLU A 33 13.28 9.05 0.07
CA GLU A 33 13.72 10.39 -0.34
C GLU A 33 15.23 10.58 -0.20
N ALA A 34 15.81 10.21 0.95
CA ALA A 34 17.22 10.46 1.24
C ALA A 34 18.18 9.71 0.30
N GLY A 35 17.76 8.56 -0.23
CA GLY A 35 18.57 7.72 -1.10
C GLY A 35 18.06 7.57 -2.53
N HIS A 36 17.00 8.30 -2.92
CA HIS A 36 16.27 8.10 -4.19
C HIS A 36 15.95 6.62 -4.46
N LYS A 37 15.50 5.92 -3.42
CA LYS A 37 15.30 4.46 -3.44
C LYS A 37 13.90 4.11 -3.91
N THR A 38 13.75 2.99 -4.59
CA THR A 38 12.43 2.43 -4.85
C THR A 38 11.99 1.61 -3.64
N VAL A 39 10.76 1.83 -3.16
CA VAL A 39 10.17 1.02 -2.09
C VAL A 39 9.01 0.21 -2.69
N MET A 40 9.04 -1.10 -2.48
CA MET A 40 7.92 -1.99 -2.75
C MET A 40 7.50 -2.62 -1.44
N LEU A 41 6.23 -2.50 -1.10
CA LEU A 41 5.67 -3.09 0.12
C LEU A 41 4.46 -3.95 -0.21
N VAL A 42 4.29 -4.99 0.59
CA VAL A 42 3.07 -5.82 0.63
C VAL A 42 2.37 -5.52 1.94
N GLU A 43 1.10 -5.16 1.87
CA GLU A 43 0.28 -4.82 3.03
C GLU A 43 -1.17 -5.20 2.80
N HIS A 44 -1.85 -5.58 3.87
CA HIS A 44 -3.31 -5.78 3.87
C HIS A 44 -4.05 -4.57 4.45
N ASN A 45 -3.34 -3.63 5.09
CA ASN A 45 -3.95 -2.39 5.59
C ASN A 45 -4.16 -1.38 4.46
N MET A 46 -5.40 -1.22 4.00
CA MET A 46 -5.75 -0.33 2.89
C MET A 46 -5.50 1.15 3.18
N ASN A 47 -5.61 1.60 4.44
CA ASN A 47 -5.27 2.99 4.76
C ASN A 47 -3.77 3.26 4.54
N VAL A 48 -2.92 2.27 4.83
CA VAL A 48 -1.48 2.34 4.59
C VAL A 48 -1.21 2.34 3.09
N VAL A 49 -1.66 1.29 2.39
CA VAL A 49 -1.40 1.12 0.96
C VAL A 49 -1.84 2.34 0.15
N MET A 50 -3.02 2.90 0.46
CA MET A 50 -3.55 4.07 -0.27
C MET A 50 -2.81 5.38 0.04
N SER A 51 -2.21 5.52 1.23
CA SER A 51 -1.57 6.78 1.64
C SER A 51 -0.11 6.90 1.21
N VAL A 52 0.59 5.78 1.02
CA VAL A 52 2.05 5.78 0.79
C VAL A 52 2.46 5.34 -0.61
N SER A 53 1.55 4.77 -1.39
CA SER A 53 1.90 4.17 -2.68
C SER A 53 1.68 5.13 -3.84
N ASP A 54 2.68 5.31 -4.70
CA ASP A 54 2.51 5.98 -5.99
C ASP A 54 1.71 5.11 -6.98
N LYS A 55 1.88 3.80 -6.87
CA LYS A 55 1.26 2.77 -7.72
C LYS A 55 0.94 1.53 -6.88
N ILE A 56 -0.21 0.94 -7.10
CA ILE A 56 -0.72 -0.23 -6.38
C ILE A 56 -1.02 -1.34 -7.40
N THR A 57 -0.60 -2.56 -7.07
CA THR A 57 -1.01 -3.78 -7.77
C THR A 57 -1.90 -4.60 -6.86
N VAL A 58 -3.11 -4.88 -7.29
CA VAL A 58 -4.05 -5.76 -6.58
C VAL A 58 -3.98 -7.13 -7.24
N MET A 59 -3.75 -8.18 -6.45
CA MET A 59 -3.74 -9.57 -6.93
C MET A 59 -4.92 -10.31 -6.33
N HIS A 60 -5.61 -11.15 -7.11
CA HIS A 60 -6.70 -12.01 -6.67
C HIS A 60 -6.56 -13.39 -7.33
N HIS A 61 -6.69 -14.47 -6.55
CA HIS A 61 -6.50 -15.86 -7.01
C HIS A 61 -5.21 -16.08 -7.85
N GLY A 62 -4.09 -15.52 -7.39
CA GLY A 62 -2.79 -15.69 -8.05
C GLY A 62 -2.63 -14.93 -9.38
N SER A 63 -3.58 -14.07 -9.73
CA SER A 63 -3.53 -13.23 -10.93
C SER A 63 -3.63 -11.75 -10.56
N ILE A 64 -3.05 -10.87 -11.38
CA ILE A 64 -3.24 -9.42 -11.22
C ILE A 64 -4.70 -9.09 -11.55
N LEU A 65 -5.40 -8.50 -10.59
CA LEU A 65 -6.76 -8.03 -10.71
C LEU A 65 -6.80 -6.62 -11.32
N ALA A 66 -5.97 -5.72 -10.78
CA ALA A 66 -5.89 -4.33 -11.20
C ALA A 66 -4.51 -3.76 -10.86
N GLU A 67 -4.09 -2.75 -11.62
CA GLU A 67 -2.86 -2.00 -11.38
C GLU A 67 -3.10 -0.53 -11.71
N GLY A 68 -2.69 0.38 -10.83
CA GLY A 68 -2.92 1.82 -11.03
C GLY A 68 -2.52 2.66 -9.83
N THR A 69 -2.84 3.95 -9.89
CA THR A 69 -2.71 4.89 -8.76
C THR A 69 -3.72 4.55 -7.65
N PRO A 70 -3.52 5.05 -6.41
CA PRO A 70 -4.52 4.91 -5.34
C PRO A 70 -5.92 5.38 -5.73
N ALA A 71 -6.03 6.45 -6.52
CA ALA A 71 -7.30 6.96 -7.01
C ALA A 71 -7.98 5.97 -7.99
N GLU A 72 -7.23 5.40 -8.92
CA GLU A 72 -7.76 4.42 -9.88
C GLU A 72 -8.15 3.11 -9.20
N ILE A 73 -7.34 2.63 -8.25
CA ILE A 73 -7.63 1.39 -7.51
C ILE A 73 -8.83 1.55 -6.58
N SER A 74 -8.95 2.67 -5.87
CA SER A 74 -10.11 2.93 -5.01
C SER A 74 -11.42 3.09 -5.79
N ALA A 75 -11.36 3.59 -7.03
CA ALA A 75 -12.52 3.69 -7.92
C ALA A 75 -12.85 2.39 -8.68
N ASN A 76 -12.01 1.37 -8.59
CA ASN A 76 -12.21 0.12 -9.35
C ASN A 76 -13.26 -0.77 -8.67
N GLU A 77 -14.43 -0.92 -9.29
CA GLU A 77 -15.55 -1.73 -8.79
C GLU A 77 -15.16 -3.20 -8.51
N THR A 78 -14.25 -3.76 -9.31
CA THR A 78 -13.79 -5.15 -9.13
C THR A 78 -12.90 -5.27 -7.89
N VAL A 79 -12.02 -4.30 -7.67
CA VAL A 79 -11.22 -4.21 -6.44
C VAL A 79 -12.12 -3.99 -5.23
N GLN A 80 -13.12 -3.12 -5.34
CA GLN A 80 -14.07 -2.87 -4.26
C GLN A 80 -14.81 -4.15 -3.87
N THR A 81 -15.32 -4.89 -4.87
CA THR A 81 -16.04 -6.14 -4.65
C THR A 81 -15.15 -7.24 -4.05
N ALA A 82 -13.90 -7.34 -4.51
CA ALA A 82 -12.99 -8.41 -4.09
C ALA A 82 -12.27 -8.14 -2.74
N TYR A 83 -11.98 -6.87 -2.42
CA TYR A 83 -11.10 -6.50 -1.29
C TYR A 83 -11.68 -5.49 -0.31
N LEU A 84 -12.54 -4.56 -0.75
CA LEU A 84 -13.07 -3.50 0.12
C LEU A 84 -14.44 -3.86 0.71
N GLY A 85 -15.21 -4.75 0.05
CA GLY A 85 -16.61 -5.03 0.42
C GLY A 85 -17.47 -3.75 0.44
N HIS A 86 -18.73 -3.84 0.86
CA HIS A 86 -19.70 -2.73 0.89
C HIS A 86 -19.33 -1.53 1.82
N LEU A 87 -18.06 -1.36 2.23
CA LEU A 87 -17.58 -0.23 3.03
C LEU A 87 -17.77 1.13 2.34
N TYR A 88 -17.89 1.17 1.01
CA TYR A 88 -18.10 2.40 0.23
C TYR A 88 -19.55 2.63 -0.25
N GLU A 89 -20.49 1.71 0.00
CA GLU A 89 -21.89 1.89 -0.41
C GLU A 89 -22.67 2.93 0.43
N LYS A 90 -22.10 3.44 1.54
CA LYS A 90 -22.79 4.34 2.48
C LYS A 90 -22.36 5.81 2.43
N SER A 91 -21.89 6.30 1.28
CA SER A 91 -21.51 7.72 1.15
C SER A 91 -22.07 8.43 -0.09
N ALA A 92 -23.09 7.86 -0.73
CA ALA A 92 -23.88 8.54 -1.76
C ALA A 92 -25.15 9.18 -1.17
#